data_AF-A0A0F8WHG1-F1
#
_entry.id   AF-A0A0F8WHG1-F1
#
_cell.length_a   1.000
_cell.length_b   1.000
_cell.length_c   1.000
_cell.angle_alpha   90.00
_cell.angle_beta   90.00
_cell.angle_gamma   90.00
#
_symmetry.space_group_name_H-M   'P 1'
#
loop_
_entity.id
_entity.type
_entity.pdbx_description
1 polymer ?
#
loop_
_entity_poly.entity_id
_entity_poly.type
_entity_poly.pdbx_seq_one_letter_code
_entity_poly.pdbx_strand_id
1 'polypeptide(L)'
;RLTTQFEQFFGDAEILSLDKTFRFNDRIETVASTFVQKNPHQIAKRLKTHRKSGQREVHIITTVKDSAIERALAQIQNQLKGQTASVMFLARFKNSLPPLNSYKSKHRNLKFSSMSVHSAKGKQADFVIILDVIKGKYGFPSEVQTDRMLEILLPSLEDFQHAEERRLFYVAISRAKQTVFIQTQLGFESNFIKELIDLREDVSVSLTALQNHYFEEVRCPSCLEGQLVPIDGQYGLFYACSLGKNYCPTIIKACPECNNAPFIMNETHYLCASAECSYKAERCPACETGMLKQRFNSKTQQPFLGCTNFSKSGNEKCTFTRKVVSVNRDKANLL
;
A
#
# COMPACT_ATOMS: atom_id res chain seq x y z
N ARG A 1 -3.21 31.47 -12.28
CA ARG A 1 -3.16 32.96 -12.32
C ARG A 1 -4.03 33.50 -13.45
N LEU A 2 -3.64 33.39 -14.73
CA LEU A 2 -4.46 33.91 -15.85
C LEU A 2 -5.90 33.37 -15.95
N THR A 3 -6.17 32.14 -15.49
CA THR A 3 -7.52 31.54 -15.53
C THR A 3 -8.26 31.53 -14.19
N THR A 4 -7.54 31.57 -13.07
CA THR A 4 -8.11 31.52 -11.71
C THR A 4 -8.29 32.90 -11.08
N GLN A 5 -7.51 33.89 -11.54
CA GLN A 5 -7.54 35.29 -11.11
C GLN A 5 -7.80 36.18 -12.33
N PHE A 6 -8.65 35.71 -13.25
CA PHE A 6 -8.89 36.36 -14.53
C PHE A 6 -9.28 37.84 -14.36
N GLU A 7 -10.21 38.10 -13.44
CA GLU A 7 -10.70 39.45 -13.14
C GLU A 7 -9.60 40.38 -12.59
N GLN A 8 -8.70 39.85 -11.73
CA GLN A 8 -7.59 40.64 -11.17
C GLN A 8 -6.58 41.09 -12.25
N PHE A 9 -6.46 40.34 -13.35
CA PHE A 9 -5.50 40.64 -14.42
C PHE A 9 -6.13 41.40 -15.59
N PHE A 10 -7.41 41.15 -15.89
CA PHE A 10 -8.06 41.66 -17.10
C PHE A 10 -9.19 42.65 -16.82
N GLY A 11 -9.50 42.94 -15.55
CA GLY A 11 -10.62 43.80 -15.15
C GLY A 11 -11.94 43.04 -15.04
N ASP A 12 -13.04 43.76 -14.94
CA ASP A 12 -14.39 43.22 -14.72
C ASP A 12 -14.68 42.00 -15.63
N ALA A 13 -15.04 40.89 -15.00
CA ALA A 13 -15.28 39.63 -15.69
C ALA A 13 -16.46 38.88 -15.07
N GLU A 14 -17.23 38.21 -15.91
CA GLU A 14 -18.31 37.32 -15.47
C GLU A 14 -17.86 35.86 -15.56
N ILE A 15 -18.02 35.10 -14.47
CA ILE A 15 -17.65 33.69 -14.41
C ILE A 15 -18.91 32.82 -14.53
N LEU A 16 -19.08 32.18 -15.69
CA LEU A 16 -20.13 31.21 -15.92
C LEU A 16 -19.61 29.78 -15.66
N SER A 17 -20.20 29.09 -14.68
CA SER A 17 -19.81 27.73 -14.31
C SER A 17 -20.65 26.67 -15.03
N LEU A 18 -19.98 25.71 -15.69
CA LEU A 18 -20.63 24.49 -16.17
C LEU A 18 -20.71 23.46 -15.05
N ASP A 19 -21.87 23.35 -14.40
CA ASP A 19 -22.08 22.51 -13.23
C ASP A 19 -22.58 21.09 -13.55
N LYS A 20 -22.96 20.77 -14.80
CA LYS A 20 -23.47 19.43 -15.17
C LYS A 20 -22.43 18.61 -15.95
N THR A 21 -22.18 17.37 -15.51
CA THR A 21 -21.28 16.43 -16.19
C THR A 21 -22.01 15.18 -16.69
N PHE A 22 -21.66 14.77 -17.90
CA PHE A 22 -22.14 13.53 -18.55
C PHE A 22 -21.06 12.43 -18.59
N ARG A 23 -19.89 12.71 -17.99
CA ARG A 23 -18.69 11.87 -18.14
C ARG A 23 -18.73 10.62 -17.28
N PHE A 24 -19.05 10.77 -16.00
CA PHE A 24 -18.97 9.73 -14.97
C PHE A 24 -20.16 9.82 -14.02
N ASN A 25 -20.39 8.75 -13.25
CA ASN A 25 -21.48 8.69 -12.27
C ASN A 25 -21.17 9.50 -11.00
N ASP A 26 -22.19 9.69 -10.17
CA ASP A 26 -22.11 10.36 -8.88
C ASP A 26 -21.05 9.79 -7.93
N ARG A 27 -20.89 8.47 -7.86
CA ARG A 27 -19.92 7.85 -6.93
C ARG A 27 -18.48 8.20 -7.27
N ILE A 28 -18.15 8.16 -8.56
CA ILE A 28 -16.84 8.63 -9.06
C ILE A 28 -16.69 10.14 -8.81
N GLU A 29 -17.74 10.92 -9.03
CA GLU A 29 -17.71 12.38 -8.80
C GLU A 29 -17.44 12.71 -7.34
N THR A 30 -18.22 12.16 -6.41
CA THR A 30 -18.06 12.40 -4.98
C THR A 30 -16.64 12.14 -4.53
N VAL A 31 -16.08 10.98 -4.90
CA VAL A 31 -14.71 10.60 -4.50
C VAL A 31 -13.67 11.51 -5.15
N ALA A 32 -13.74 11.71 -6.47
CA ALA A 32 -12.74 12.49 -7.21
C ALA A 32 -12.76 13.98 -6.80
N SER A 33 -13.95 14.56 -6.68
CA SER A 33 -14.17 15.95 -6.29
C SER A 33 -13.72 16.20 -4.86
N THR A 34 -14.09 15.34 -3.91
CA THR A 34 -13.68 15.45 -2.50
C THR A 34 -12.16 15.35 -2.38
N PHE A 35 -11.55 14.38 -3.08
CA PHE A 35 -10.11 14.19 -3.07
C PHE A 35 -9.35 15.41 -3.62
N VAL A 36 -9.76 15.96 -4.77
CA VAL A 36 -9.04 17.09 -5.41
C VAL A 36 -9.27 18.41 -4.68
N GLN A 37 -10.48 18.62 -4.13
CA GLN A 37 -10.86 19.87 -3.45
C GLN A 37 -10.37 19.97 -2.00
N LYS A 38 -9.72 18.92 -1.47
CA LYS A 38 -8.95 19.02 -0.23
C LYS A 38 -7.81 20.04 -0.33
N ASN A 39 -7.31 20.31 -1.55
CA ASN A 39 -6.45 21.45 -1.81
C ASN A 39 -7.28 22.75 -1.85
N PRO A 40 -7.12 23.68 -0.90
CA PRO A 40 -7.93 24.90 -0.81
C PRO A 40 -7.70 25.88 -1.97
N HIS A 41 -6.59 25.74 -2.71
CA HIS A 41 -6.33 26.55 -3.91
C HIS A 41 -7.12 26.06 -5.13
N GLN A 42 -7.78 24.91 -5.04
CA GLN A 42 -8.63 24.39 -6.11
C GLN A 42 -9.94 25.18 -6.16
N ILE A 43 -10.32 25.66 -7.35
CA ILE A 43 -11.65 26.27 -7.54
C ILE A 43 -12.71 25.27 -7.08
N ALA A 44 -13.50 25.67 -6.08
CA ALA A 44 -14.60 24.87 -5.57
C ALA A 44 -15.61 24.63 -6.72
N LYS A 45 -15.86 23.36 -7.02
CA LYS A 45 -16.74 22.95 -8.11
C LYS A 45 -17.73 21.93 -7.56
N ARG A 46 -19.01 22.23 -7.73
CA ARG A 46 -20.09 21.29 -7.42
C ARG A 46 -20.64 20.76 -8.74
N LEU A 47 -20.34 19.51 -9.07
CA LEU A 47 -20.81 18.90 -10.31
C LEU A 47 -22.08 18.08 -10.06
N LYS A 48 -23.08 18.26 -10.92
CA LYS A 48 -24.26 17.41 -11.03
C LYS A 48 -24.00 16.36 -12.10
N THR A 49 -23.96 15.10 -11.69
CA THR A 49 -23.79 13.98 -12.61
C THR A 49 -25.10 13.57 -13.28
N HIS A 50 -25.03 13.25 -14.57
CA HIS A 50 -26.18 12.71 -15.30
C HIS A 50 -26.48 11.24 -14.94
N ARG A 51 -25.43 10.42 -14.77
CA ARG A 51 -25.55 9.02 -14.38
C ARG A 51 -25.45 8.89 -12.86
N LYS A 52 -26.26 8.00 -12.29
CA LYS A 52 -26.25 7.64 -10.87
C LYS A 52 -25.95 6.16 -10.70
N SER A 53 -25.21 5.78 -9.66
CA SER A 53 -24.97 4.39 -9.29
C SER A 53 -25.42 4.11 -7.85
N GLY A 54 -26.12 2.99 -7.67
CA GLY A 54 -26.56 2.49 -6.37
C GLY A 54 -25.48 1.74 -5.59
N GLN A 55 -24.33 1.46 -6.21
CA GLN A 55 -23.21 0.74 -5.60
C GLN A 55 -21.94 1.60 -5.63
N ARG A 56 -20.93 1.22 -4.86
CA ARG A 56 -19.60 1.87 -4.91
C ARG A 56 -18.94 1.57 -6.24
N GLU A 57 -18.40 2.59 -6.89
CA GLU A 57 -17.78 2.51 -8.22
C GLU A 57 -16.27 2.83 -8.21
N VAL A 58 -15.72 3.13 -7.04
CA VAL A 58 -14.29 3.28 -6.81
C VAL A 58 -13.82 2.11 -5.96
N HIS A 59 -13.02 1.23 -6.55
CA HIS A 59 -12.51 0.04 -5.89
C HIS A 59 -11.00 0.12 -5.71
N ILE A 60 -10.52 0.03 -4.47
CA ILE A 60 -9.10 -0.10 -4.15
C ILE A 60 -8.79 -1.58 -4.01
N ILE A 61 -7.76 -2.07 -4.71
CA ILE A 61 -7.31 -3.45 -4.62
C ILE A 61 -5.86 -3.47 -4.13
N THR A 62 -5.66 -3.96 -2.91
CA THR A 62 -4.34 -4.05 -2.27
C THR A 62 -3.75 -5.44 -2.52
N THR A 63 -2.99 -5.59 -3.60
CA THR A 63 -2.30 -6.84 -3.97
C THR A 63 -1.27 -6.57 -5.08
N VAL A 64 -0.47 -7.58 -5.43
CA VAL A 64 0.41 -7.53 -6.60
C VAL A 64 -0.38 -7.26 -7.89
N LYS A 65 0.24 -6.54 -8.81
CA LYS A 65 -0.37 -5.99 -10.03
C LYS A 65 -1.20 -7.00 -10.83
N ASP A 66 -0.61 -8.15 -11.16
CA ASP A 66 -1.29 -9.14 -12.02
C ASP A 66 -2.55 -9.69 -11.36
N SER A 67 -2.49 -10.01 -10.06
CA SER A 67 -3.65 -10.46 -9.31
C SER A 67 -4.72 -9.37 -9.19
N ALA A 68 -4.33 -8.09 -9.08
CA ALA A 68 -5.28 -6.99 -9.04
C ALA A 68 -6.02 -6.82 -10.38
N ILE A 69 -5.29 -6.94 -11.50
CA ILE A 69 -5.87 -6.88 -12.84
C ILE A 69 -6.86 -8.03 -13.03
N GLU A 70 -6.48 -9.27 -12.72
CA GLU A 70 -7.37 -10.43 -12.88
C GLU A 70 -8.64 -10.28 -12.02
N ARG A 71 -8.52 -9.79 -10.77
CA ARG A 71 -9.69 -9.49 -9.91
C ARG A 71 -10.60 -8.41 -10.50
N ALA A 72 -10.01 -7.31 -10.98
CA ALA A 72 -10.77 -6.22 -11.60
C ALA A 72 -11.51 -6.72 -12.86
N LEU A 73 -10.83 -7.48 -13.72
CA LEU A 73 -11.43 -8.04 -14.94
C LEU A 73 -12.54 -9.04 -14.63
N ALA A 74 -12.39 -9.88 -13.61
CA ALA A 74 -13.45 -10.78 -13.17
C ALA A 74 -14.70 -10.00 -12.71
N GLN A 75 -14.52 -8.91 -11.95
CA GLN A 75 -15.63 -8.06 -11.53
C GLN A 75 -16.30 -7.36 -12.72
N ILE A 76 -15.51 -6.84 -13.66
CA ILE A 76 -16.03 -6.22 -14.91
C ILE A 76 -16.86 -7.22 -15.72
N GLN A 77 -16.36 -8.45 -15.91
CA GLN A 77 -17.07 -9.49 -16.67
C GLN A 77 -18.40 -9.86 -16.01
N ASN A 78 -18.42 -9.98 -14.68
CA ASN A 78 -19.64 -10.23 -13.91
C ASN A 78 -20.67 -9.11 -14.06
N GLN A 79 -20.22 -7.85 -14.08
CA GLN A 79 -21.09 -6.69 -14.29
C GLN A 79 -21.65 -6.63 -15.71
N LEU A 80 -20.85 -6.97 -16.72
CA LEU A 80 -21.24 -6.85 -18.13
C LEU A 80 -22.18 -7.93 -18.63
N LYS A 81 -22.21 -9.11 -17.99
CA LYS A 81 -23.07 -10.24 -18.39
C LYS A 81 -22.99 -10.54 -19.90
N GLY A 82 -21.78 -10.50 -20.47
CA GLY A 82 -21.52 -10.77 -21.89
C GLY A 82 -21.56 -9.55 -22.82
N GLN A 83 -21.90 -8.35 -22.33
CA GLN A 83 -21.85 -7.12 -23.14
C GLN A 83 -20.41 -6.69 -23.45
N THR A 84 -20.28 -5.86 -24.48
CA THR A 84 -18.99 -5.26 -24.83
C THR A 84 -18.74 -3.96 -24.09
N ALA A 85 -17.50 -3.74 -23.66
CA ALA A 85 -17.11 -2.51 -22.98
C ALA A 85 -15.65 -2.15 -23.23
N SER A 86 -15.30 -0.91 -22.93
CA SER A 86 -13.92 -0.42 -22.98
C SER A 86 -13.25 -0.48 -21.61
N VAL A 87 -12.03 -1.02 -21.57
CA VAL A 87 -11.18 -1.07 -20.38
C VAL A 87 -9.87 -0.33 -20.67
N MET A 88 -9.52 0.63 -19.82
CA MET A 88 -8.31 1.42 -19.96
C MET A 88 -7.39 1.24 -18.76
N PHE A 89 -6.18 0.75 -19.01
CA PHE A 89 -5.10 0.72 -18.03
C PHE A 89 -4.40 2.07 -17.99
N LEU A 90 -4.31 2.65 -16.79
CA LEU A 90 -3.58 3.89 -16.55
C LEU A 90 -2.49 3.65 -15.52
N ALA A 91 -1.36 4.34 -15.70
CA ALA A 91 -0.31 4.41 -14.69
C ALA A 91 0.41 5.74 -14.79
N ARG A 92 1.13 6.12 -13.73
CA ARG A 92 1.93 7.35 -13.74
C ARG A 92 3.07 7.26 -14.77
N PHE A 93 3.70 6.09 -14.87
CA PHE A 93 4.80 5.81 -15.77
C PHE A 93 4.46 4.64 -16.71
N LYS A 94 5.04 4.63 -17.91
CA LYS A 94 4.71 3.63 -18.94
C LYS A 94 5.19 2.20 -18.60
N ASN A 95 6.29 2.08 -17.88
CA ASN A 95 6.85 0.80 -17.42
C ASN A 95 5.89 0.04 -16.48
N SER A 96 4.99 0.75 -15.82
CA SER A 96 3.96 0.18 -14.96
C SER A 96 2.81 -0.48 -15.72
N LEU A 97 2.67 -0.20 -17.02
CA LEU A 97 1.55 -0.69 -17.83
C LEU A 97 1.76 -2.13 -18.28
N PRO A 98 0.71 -2.97 -18.27
CA PRO A 98 0.82 -4.36 -18.64
C PRO A 98 0.76 -4.52 -20.17
N PRO A 99 1.36 -5.59 -20.73
CA PRO A 99 1.22 -5.90 -22.15
C PRO A 99 -0.22 -6.30 -22.48
N LEU A 100 -0.83 -5.64 -23.46
CA LEU A 100 -2.27 -5.82 -23.75
C LEU A 100 -2.62 -7.14 -24.45
N ASN A 101 -1.67 -7.78 -25.12
CA ASN A 101 -1.94 -8.90 -26.02
C ASN A 101 -2.53 -10.11 -25.29
N SER A 102 -2.06 -10.39 -24.07
CA SER A 102 -2.56 -11.47 -23.22
C SER A 102 -4.01 -11.27 -22.78
N TYR A 103 -4.42 -10.04 -22.49
CA TYR A 103 -5.79 -9.74 -22.06
C TYR A 103 -6.77 -9.71 -23.23
N LYS A 104 -6.34 -9.20 -24.38
CA LYS A 104 -7.15 -9.16 -25.61
C LYS A 104 -7.55 -10.57 -26.09
N SER A 105 -6.65 -11.55 -25.99
CA SER A 105 -6.94 -12.92 -26.39
C SER A 105 -7.93 -13.62 -25.45
N LYS A 106 -7.82 -13.37 -24.13
CA LYS A 106 -8.69 -13.93 -23.09
C LYS A 106 -10.08 -13.29 -23.04
N HIS A 107 -10.22 -12.00 -23.35
CA HIS A 107 -11.47 -11.26 -23.18
C HIS A 107 -11.91 -10.56 -24.47
N ARG A 108 -12.49 -11.33 -25.40
CA ARG A 108 -12.88 -10.83 -26.75
C ARG A 108 -13.98 -9.76 -26.72
N ASN A 109 -14.80 -9.72 -25.67
CA ASN A 109 -15.84 -8.70 -25.49
C ASN A 109 -15.30 -7.36 -24.96
N LEU A 110 -14.03 -7.29 -24.54
CA LEU A 110 -13.44 -6.08 -23.96
C LEU A 110 -12.47 -5.41 -24.93
N LYS A 111 -12.62 -4.10 -25.09
CA LYS A 111 -11.70 -3.25 -25.86
C LYS A 111 -10.66 -2.63 -24.94
N PHE A 112 -9.43 -3.14 -24.99
CA PHE A 112 -8.34 -2.68 -24.12
C PHE A 112 -7.53 -1.53 -24.71
N SER A 113 -7.16 -0.58 -23.84
CA SER A 113 -6.16 0.45 -24.11
C SER A 113 -5.25 0.65 -22.90
N SER A 114 -4.01 1.10 -23.11
CA SER A 114 -3.05 1.40 -22.04
C SER A 114 -2.30 2.69 -22.35
N MET A 115 -2.19 3.58 -21.36
CA MET A 115 -1.41 4.81 -21.51
C MET A 115 -1.04 5.42 -20.16
N SER A 116 -0.09 6.36 -20.16
CA SER A 116 0.16 7.15 -18.96
C SER A 116 -0.99 8.11 -18.69
N VAL A 117 -1.18 8.52 -17.43
CA VAL A 117 -2.25 9.46 -17.07
C VAL A 117 -2.17 10.77 -17.85
N HIS A 118 -0.96 11.29 -18.07
CA HIS A 118 -0.73 12.49 -18.89
C HIS A 118 -1.29 12.34 -20.31
N SER A 119 -1.05 11.19 -20.95
CA SER A 119 -1.52 10.90 -22.31
C SER A 119 -3.02 10.54 -22.38
N ALA A 120 -3.68 10.34 -21.24
CA ALA A 120 -5.10 10.04 -21.15
C ALA A 120 -6.01 11.28 -21.17
N LYS A 121 -5.43 12.49 -21.18
CA LYS A 121 -6.20 13.74 -21.25
C LYS A 121 -7.13 13.73 -22.47
N GLY A 122 -8.41 14.02 -22.23
CA GLY A 122 -9.46 13.99 -23.26
C GLY A 122 -10.02 12.59 -23.60
N LYS A 123 -9.36 11.50 -23.19
CA LYS A 123 -9.83 10.13 -23.40
C LYS A 123 -10.70 9.64 -22.25
N GLN A 124 -11.48 8.59 -22.46
CA GLN A 124 -12.38 7.97 -21.49
C GLN A 124 -12.59 6.49 -21.83
N ALA A 125 -12.92 5.68 -20.83
CA ALA A 125 -13.35 4.29 -21.00
C ALA A 125 -14.47 3.96 -20.02
N ASP A 126 -15.23 2.89 -20.28
CA ASP A 126 -16.28 2.43 -19.37
C ASP A 126 -15.67 2.04 -18.03
N PHE A 127 -14.57 1.29 -18.08
CA PHE A 127 -13.80 0.86 -16.92
C PHE A 127 -12.36 1.37 -17.00
N VAL A 128 -11.82 1.81 -15.87
CA VAL A 128 -10.40 2.20 -15.75
C VAL A 128 -9.74 1.40 -14.65
N ILE A 129 -8.52 0.93 -14.92
CA ILE A 129 -7.67 0.27 -13.94
C ILE A 129 -6.39 1.11 -13.80
N ILE A 130 -6.25 1.79 -12.67
CA ILE A 130 -5.08 2.59 -12.33
C ILE A 130 -4.08 1.70 -11.60
N LEU A 131 -2.85 1.64 -12.08
CA LEU A 131 -1.80 0.74 -11.61
C LEU A 131 -0.65 1.50 -10.92
N ASP A 132 0.03 0.80 -10.02
CA ASP A 132 1.16 1.29 -9.23
C ASP A 132 0.85 2.58 -8.47
N VAL A 133 -0.31 2.62 -7.80
CA VAL A 133 -0.64 3.72 -6.87
C VAL A 133 0.01 3.46 -5.52
N ILE A 134 1.33 3.53 -5.55
CA ILE A 134 2.26 3.24 -4.45
C ILE A 134 3.13 4.45 -4.11
N LYS A 135 3.85 4.41 -2.99
CA LYS A 135 4.86 5.40 -2.58
C LYS A 135 6.16 5.28 -3.39
N GLY A 136 7.01 6.29 -3.25
CA GLY A 136 8.37 6.29 -3.78
C GLY A 136 8.52 7.02 -5.11
N LYS A 137 9.77 7.14 -5.56
CA LYS A 137 10.17 7.91 -6.75
C LYS A 137 9.26 7.69 -7.97
N TYR A 138 9.01 6.44 -8.33
CA TYR A 138 8.19 6.06 -9.48
C TYR A 138 6.74 5.69 -9.14
N GLY A 139 6.27 6.09 -7.97
CA GLY A 139 4.90 5.88 -7.51
C GLY A 139 3.92 6.92 -8.04
N PHE A 140 2.76 6.99 -7.39
CA PHE A 140 1.72 7.97 -7.67
C PHE A 140 1.10 8.45 -6.34
N PRO A 141 1.50 9.63 -5.80
CA PRO A 141 2.28 10.70 -6.43
C PRO A 141 3.73 10.31 -6.74
N SER A 142 4.28 10.87 -7.82
CA SER A 142 5.71 10.76 -8.09
C SER A 142 6.51 11.70 -7.18
N GLU A 143 7.59 11.17 -6.62
CA GLU A 143 8.58 11.94 -5.84
C GLU A 143 9.82 12.32 -6.68
N VAL A 144 9.76 12.16 -8.01
CA VAL A 144 10.81 12.65 -8.90
C VAL A 144 10.85 14.17 -8.81
N GLN A 145 11.94 14.71 -8.28
CA GLN A 145 12.18 16.15 -8.28
C GLN A 145 12.24 16.66 -9.73
N THR A 146 11.54 17.75 -9.97
CA THR A 146 11.63 18.47 -11.24
C THR A 146 12.91 19.30 -11.21
N ASP A 147 13.56 19.50 -12.35
CA ASP A 147 14.78 20.30 -12.42
C ASP A 147 14.50 21.72 -11.87
N ARG A 148 15.35 22.21 -10.95
CA ARG A 148 15.20 23.54 -10.34
C ARG A 148 15.12 24.66 -11.38
N MET A 149 15.76 24.51 -12.54
CA MET A 149 15.68 25.49 -13.63
C MET A 149 14.30 25.50 -14.30
N LEU A 150 13.66 24.33 -14.42
CA LEU A 150 12.30 24.21 -14.93
C LEU A 150 11.28 24.70 -13.91
N GLU A 151 11.51 24.50 -12.62
CA GLU A 151 10.64 25.02 -11.54
C GLU A 151 10.47 26.55 -11.58
N ILE A 152 11.53 27.29 -11.95
CA ILE A 152 11.48 28.76 -12.09
C ILE A 152 10.53 29.20 -13.21
N LEU A 153 10.38 28.38 -14.26
CA LEU A 153 9.49 28.65 -15.39
C LEU A 153 8.04 28.21 -15.13
N LEU A 154 7.81 27.42 -14.08
CA LEU A 154 6.49 26.97 -13.69
C LEU A 154 5.78 28.03 -12.83
N PRO A 155 4.44 28.08 -12.86
CA PRO A 155 3.69 28.90 -11.91
C PRO A 155 4.11 28.57 -10.48
N SER A 156 4.11 29.58 -9.61
CA SER A 156 4.42 29.42 -8.17
C SER A 156 3.73 28.20 -7.61
N LEU A 157 4.54 27.27 -7.06
CA LEU A 157 4.06 26.06 -6.40
C LEU A 157 2.97 26.44 -5.39
N GLU A 158 1.82 25.79 -5.50
CA GLU A 158 0.80 25.90 -4.46
C GLU A 158 1.34 25.28 -3.18
N ASP A 159 1.06 25.90 -2.05
CA ASP A 159 1.47 25.42 -0.73
C ASP A 159 0.54 24.28 -0.27
N PHE A 160 0.50 23.22 -1.08
CA PHE A 160 -0.25 22.01 -0.82
C PHE A 160 0.52 20.80 -1.32
N GLN A 161 0.69 19.81 -0.44
CA GLN A 161 1.51 18.64 -0.72
C GLN A 161 1.05 17.90 -1.99
N HIS A 162 1.97 17.73 -2.94
CA HIS A 162 1.74 17.05 -4.22
C HIS A 162 0.55 17.61 -5.03
N ALA A 163 0.30 18.92 -5.01
CA ALA A 163 -0.84 19.56 -5.68
C ALA A 163 -1.03 19.15 -7.16
N GLU A 164 0.04 19.17 -7.96
CA GLU A 164 -0.01 18.78 -9.38
C GLU A 164 -0.32 17.29 -9.56
N GLU A 165 0.32 16.40 -8.77
CA GLU A 165 0.04 14.97 -8.83
C GLU A 165 -1.37 14.64 -8.32
N ARG A 166 -1.93 15.41 -7.38
CA ARG A 166 -3.33 15.31 -6.95
C ARG A 166 -4.30 15.63 -8.10
N ARG A 167 -4.03 16.70 -8.86
CA ARG A 167 -4.81 17.03 -10.07
C ARG A 167 -4.70 15.93 -11.13
N LEU A 168 -3.50 15.38 -11.29
CA LEU A 168 -3.27 14.27 -12.21
C LEU A 168 -4.03 13.01 -11.76
N PHE A 169 -4.07 12.70 -10.47
CA PHE A 169 -4.83 11.57 -9.94
C PHE A 169 -6.34 11.76 -10.12
N TYR A 170 -6.86 12.98 -9.91
CA TYR A 170 -8.22 13.33 -10.29
C TYR A 170 -8.50 13.09 -11.78
N VAL A 171 -7.55 13.44 -12.66
CA VAL A 171 -7.67 13.14 -14.09
C VAL A 171 -7.79 11.63 -14.31
N ALA A 172 -6.95 10.82 -13.65
CA ALA A 172 -6.97 9.36 -13.76
C ALA A 172 -8.32 8.76 -13.33
N ILE A 173 -8.83 9.13 -12.16
CA ILE A 173 -10.12 8.66 -11.62
C ILE A 173 -11.27 9.06 -12.56
N SER A 174 -11.29 10.32 -12.99
CA SER A 174 -12.34 10.86 -13.87
C SER A 174 -12.29 10.36 -15.33
N ARG A 175 -11.38 9.44 -15.67
CA ARG A 175 -11.36 8.78 -17.00
C ARG A 175 -12.38 7.65 -17.11
N ALA A 176 -12.83 7.08 -15.99
CA ALA A 176 -13.84 6.02 -15.96
C ALA A 176 -15.24 6.60 -16.13
N LYS A 177 -16.09 5.94 -16.92
CA LYS A 177 -17.51 6.29 -17.02
C LYS A 177 -18.37 5.52 -16.02
N GLN A 178 -18.03 4.27 -15.75
CA GLN A 178 -18.78 3.36 -14.89
C GLN A 178 -18.01 3.06 -13.61
N THR A 179 -16.84 2.42 -13.70
CA THR A 179 -16.12 1.94 -12.51
C THR A 179 -14.62 2.19 -12.67
N VAL A 180 -13.97 2.58 -11.58
CA VAL A 180 -12.51 2.69 -11.49
C VAL A 180 -11.97 1.71 -10.46
N PHE A 181 -10.95 0.98 -10.86
CA PHE A 181 -10.16 0.10 -10.01
C PHE A 181 -8.79 0.74 -9.79
N ILE A 182 -8.32 0.74 -8.56
CA ILE A 182 -7.06 1.38 -8.15
C ILE A 182 -6.22 0.32 -7.48
N GLN A 183 -5.14 -0.09 -8.14
CA GLN A 183 -4.22 -1.07 -7.60
C GLN A 183 -3.16 -0.39 -6.75
N THR A 184 -2.96 -0.94 -5.57
CA THR A 184 -1.88 -0.57 -4.64
C THR A 184 -1.28 -1.82 -4.02
N GLN A 185 -0.21 -1.66 -3.23
CA GLN A 185 0.50 -2.78 -2.62
C GLN A 185 0.67 -2.56 -1.12
N LEU A 186 0.44 -3.64 -0.36
CA LEU A 186 0.57 -3.64 1.08
C LEU A 186 1.97 -3.19 1.51
N GLY A 187 2.01 -2.19 2.40
CA GLY A 187 3.23 -1.56 2.91
C GLY A 187 3.91 -0.58 1.98
N PHE A 188 3.32 -0.32 0.80
CA PHE A 188 3.77 0.70 -0.14
C PHE A 188 2.62 1.60 -0.57
N GLU A 189 1.51 1.63 0.16
CA GLU A 189 0.31 2.34 -0.24
C GLU A 189 0.59 3.84 -0.34
N SER A 190 0.25 4.43 -1.49
CA SER A 190 0.33 5.87 -1.68
C SER A 190 -0.47 6.61 -0.61
N ASN A 191 -0.02 7.80 -0.21
CA ASN A 191 -0.79 8.69 0.65
C ASN A 191 -2.18 9.00 0.06
N PHE A 192 -2.33 9.05 -1.27
CA PHE A 192 -3.63 9.22 -1.91
C PHE A 192 -4.58 8.06 -1.63
N ILE A 193 -4.08 6.83 -1.54
CA ILE A 193 -4.90 5.67 -1.18
C ILE A 193 -5.44 5.82 0.24
N LYS A 194 -4.61 6.26 1.18
CA LYS A 194 -5.02 6.47 2.57
C LYS A 194 -6.16 7.49 2.65
N GLU A 195 -6.04 8.60 1.94
CA GLU A 195 -7.10 9.62 1.86
C GLU A 195 -8.39 9.08 1.23
N LEU A 196 -8.31 8.20 0.23
CA LEU A 196 -9.49 7.59 -0.37
C LEU A 196 -10.16 6.57 0.57
N ILE A 197 -9.39 5.83 1.37
CA ILE A 197 -9.93 4.86 2.34
C ILE A 197 -10.77 5.58 3.41
N ASP A 198 -10.44 6.82 3.76
CA ASP A 198 -11.23 7.62 4.70
C ASP A 198 -12.66 7.92 4.16
N LEU A 199 -12.88 7.85 2.84
CA LEU A 199 -14.17 8.02 2.18
C LEU A 199 -14.98 6.71 2.10
N ARG A 200 -15.03 5.96 3.22
CA ARG A 200 -15.55 4.58 3.31
C ARG A 200 -16.93 4.35 2.69
N GLU A 201 -17.78 5.37 2.70
CA GLU A 201 -19.14 5.25 2.16
C GLU A 201 -19.19 5.10 0.63
N ASP A 202 -18.24 5.70 -0.09
CA ASP A 202 -18.21 5.69 -1.56
C ASP A 202 -17.10 4.82 -2.17
N VAL A 203 -16.15 4.37 -1.34
CA VAL A 203 -14.98 3.57 -1.77
C VAL A 203 -15.06 2.14 -1.25
N SER A 204 -14.95 1.17 -2.16
CA SER A 204 -14.84 -0.25 -1.83
C SER A 204 -13.37 -0.64 -1.72
N VAL A 205 -12.99 -1.31 -0.63
CA VAL A 205 -11.60 -1.73 -0.40
C VAL A 205 -11.51 -3.26 -0.38
N SER A 206 -10.74 -3.81 -1.31
CA SER A 206 -10.40 -5.23 -1.39
C SER A 206 -8.99 -5.43 -0.84
N LEU A 207 -8.92 -5.84 0.42
CA LEU A 207 -7.65 -6.09 1.11
C LEU A 207 -7.08 -7.47 0.72
N THR A 208 -5.76 -7.62 0.87
CA THR A 208 -5.12 -8.95 0.79
C THR A 208 -5.33 -9.72 2.08
N ALA A 209 -5.30 -11.05 2.02
CA ALA A 209 -5.35 -11.91 3.21
C ALA A 209 -4.24 -11.57 4.23
N LEU A 210 -3.12 -11.02 3.75
CA LEU A 210 -1.98 -10.63 4.58
C LEU A 210 -2.16 -9.31 5.31
N GLN A 211 -3.25 -8.58 5.10
CA GLN A 211 -3.46 -7.27 5.73
C GLN A 211 -3.43 -7.36 7.26
N ASN A 212 -4.05 -8.39 7.83
CA ASN A 212 -4.10 -8.59 9.28
C ASN A 212 -2.73 -8.90 9.89
N HIS A 213 -1.77 -9.32 9.07
CA HIS A 213 -0.39 -9.56 9.45
C HIS A 213 0.50 -8.32 9.25
N TYR A 214 -0.02 -7.19 8.79
CA TYR A 214 0.78 -5.99 8.53
C TYR A 214 0.70 -5.00 9.69
N PHE A 215 1.86 -4.66 10.25
CA PHE A 215 2.01 -3.74 11.38
C PHE A 215 2.66 -2.45 10.90
N GLU A 216 1.85 -1.44 10.55
CA GLU A 216 2.31 -0.22 9.86
C GLU A 216 3.36 0.59 10.65
N GLU A 217 3.27 0.59 11.98
CA GLU A 217 4.17 1.32 12.87
C GLU A 217 5.54 0.64 13.02
N VAL A 218 5.64 -0.63 12.63
CA VAL A 218 6.85 -1.41 12.79
C VAL A 218 7.84 -1.15 11.65
N ARG A 219 8.99 -0.60 12.01
CA ARG A 219 10.11 -0.37 11.10
C ARG A 219 11.07 -1.56 11.09
N CYS A 220 11.79 -1.71 9.99
CA CYS A 220 12.83 -2.71 9.83
C CYS A 220 13.97 -2.42 10.83
N PRO A 221 14.35 -3.37 11.71
CA PRO A 221 15.37 -3.12 12.73
C PRO A 221 16.78 -2.96 12.13
N SER A 222 17.00 -3.34 10.87
CA SER A 222 18.32 -3.26 10.24
C SER A 222 18.57 -1.91 9.55
N CYS A 223 17.60 -1.37 8.81
CA CYS A 223 17.78 -0.10 8.10
C CYS A 223 17.04 1.07 8.77
N LEU A 224 16.11 0.81 9.70
CA LEU A 224 15.26 1.80 10.40
C LEU A 224 14.34 2.65 9.50
N GLU A 225 14.54 2.61 8.19
CA GLU A 225 13.75 3.33 7.19
C GLU A 225 12.60 2.46 6.63
N GLY A 226 12.91 1.23 6.24
CA GLY A 226 11.94 0.33 5.61
C GLY A 226 10.87 -0.17 6.58
N GLN A 227 9.72 -0.56 6.05
CA GLN A 227 8.64 -1.23 6.80
C GLN A 227 8.75 -2.74 6.65
N LEU A 228 8.28 -3.50 7.64
CA LEU A 228 8.21 -4.96 7.55
C LEU A 228 6.91 -5.39 6.87
N VAL A 229 7.03 -5.94 5.65
CA VAL A 229 5.88 -6.38 4.85
C VAL A 229 5.71 -7.90 4.99
N PRO A 230 4.50 -8.40 5.34
CA PRO A 230 4.24 -9.83 5.47
C PRO A 230 4.26 -10.52 4.10
N ILE A 231 4.83 -11.71 4.08
CA ILE A 231 4.88 -12.62 2.94
C ILE A 231 4.57 -14.02 3.44
N ASP A 232 3.61 -14.67 2.80
CA ASP A 232 3.33 -16.09 3.04
C ASP A 232 4.15 -16.93 2.05
N GLY A 233 5.11 -17.68 2.58
CA GLY A 233 5.98 -18.55 1.80
C GLY A 233 5.72 -20.02 2.08
N GLN A 234 6.43 -20.90 1.38
CA GLN A 234 6.30 -22.35 1.54
C GLN A 234 6.57 -22.88 2.96
N TYR A 235 7.27 -22.10 3.81
CA TYR A 235 7.59 -22.45 5.19
C TYR A 235 6.80 -21.60 6.21
N GLY A 236 5.74 -20.94 5.76
CA GLY A 236 4.88 -20.08 6.57
C GLY A 236 5.19 -18.59 6.48
N LEU A 237 4.54 -17.82 7.35
CA LEU A 237 4.58 -16.36 7.38
C LEU A 237 5.96 -15.84 7.79
N PHE A 238 6.47 -14.90 6.99
CA PHE A 238 7.66 -14.12 7.31
C PHE A 238 7.49 -12.68 6.84
N TYR A 239 8.45 -11.84 7.20
CA TYR A 239 8.45 -10.42 6.95
C TYR A 239 9.72 -10.03 6.21
N ALA A 240 9.57 -9.27 5.13
CA ALA A 240 10.70 -8.71 4.40
C ALA A 240 10.70 -7.19 4.50
N CYS A 241 11.89 -6.59 4.45
CA CYS A 241 12.02 -5.14 4.39
C CYS A 241 11.44 -4.58 3.08
N SER A 242 10.63 -3.52 3.18
CA SER A 242 10.03 -2.84 2.02
C SER A 242 11.05 -2.22 1.07
N LEU A 243 12.28 -1.90 1.50
CA LEU A 243 13.31 -1.42 0.58
C LEU A 243 13.79 -2.52 -0.40
N GLY A 244 13.45 -3.78 -0.14
CA GLY A 244 13.79 -4.91 -0.99
C GLY A 244 15.23 -5.38 -0.84
N LYS A 245 15.49 -6.60 -1.31
CA LYS A 245 16.74 -7.35 -1.05
C LYS A 245 18.03 -6.61 -1.47
N ASN A 246 17.97 -5.81 -2.53
CA ASN A 246 19.13 -5.09 -3.06
C ASN A 246 19.56 -3.92 -2.16
N TYR A 247 18.63 -3.36 -1.39
CA TYR A 247 18.91 -2.26 -0.46
C TYR A 247 18.98 -2.75 0.99
N CYS A 248 18.06 -3.63 1.38
CA CYS A 248 18.01 -4.22 2.71
C CYS A 248 17.52 -5.67 2.62
N PRO A 249 18.43 -6.68 2.73
CA PRO A 249 18.09 -8.10 2.61
C PRO A 249 17.44 -8.67 3.88
N THR A 250 17.03 -7.83 4.83
CA THR A 250 16.49 -8.25 6.13
C THR A 250 15.19 -9.02 5.96
N ILE A 251 15.17 -10.20 6.57
CA ILE A 251 14.03 -11.09 6.68
C ILE A 251 13.83 -11.44 8.15
N ILE A 252 12.60 -11.29 8.65
CA ILE A 252 12.21 -11.55 10.03
C ILE A 252 11.12 -12.60 10.03
N LYS A 253 11.21 -13.57 10.94
CA LYS A 253 10.19 -14.61 11.07
C LYS A 253 8.96 -14.06 11.81
N ALA A 254 7.80 -14.66 11.54
CA ALA A 254 6.63 -14.45 12.38
C ALA A 254 6.89 -14.94 13.81
N CYS A 255 6.20 -14.33 14.77
CA CYS A 255 6.20 -14.72 16.17
C CYS A 255 5.78 -16.19 16.29
N PRO A 256 6.56 -17.03 16.97
CA PRO A 256 6.25 -18.46 17.06
C PRO A 256 5.04 -18.76 17.96
N GLU A 257 4.56 -17.80 18.76
CA GLU A 257 3.36 -17.98 19.59
C GLU A 257 2.08 -17.63 18.81
N CYS A 258 1.96 -16.40 18.31
CA CYS A 258 0.73 -15.97 17.63
C CYS A 258 0.73 -16.22 16.12
N ASN A 259 1.89 -16.49 15.51
CA ASN A 259 2.08 -16.57 14.06
C ASN A 259 1.48 -15.40 13.27
N ASN A 260 1.33 -14.23 13.91
CA ASN A 260 0.60 -13.11 13.35
C ASN A 260 1.49 -11.88 13.13
N ALA A 261 2.52 -11.67 13.94
CA ALA A 261 3.32 -10.44 13.97
C ALA A 261 4.82 -10.71 13.78
N PRO A 262 5.63 -9.73 13.34
CA PRO A 262 7.07 -9.91 13.23
C PRO A 262 7.71 -10.12 14.61
N PHE A 263 8.69 -11.02 14.65
CA PHE A 263 9.44 -11.33 15.87
C PHE A 263 10.80 -10.61 15.87
N ILE A 264 10.81 -9.43 16.46
CA ILE A 264 11.88 -8.43 16.32
C ILE A 264 12.89 -8.57 17.46
N MET A 265 14.15 -8.36 17.16
CA MET A 265 15.25 -8.46 18.12
C MET A 265 15.57 -7.10 18.75
N ASN A 266 15.81 -7.08 20.06
CA ASN A 266 16.52 -6.03 20.77
C ASN A 266 17.83 -6.59 21.37
N GLU A 267 18.54 -5.82 22.20
CA GLU A 267 19.84 -6.22 22.76
C GLU A 267 19.82 -7.56 23.53
N THR A 268 18.72 -7.89 24.19
CA THR A 268 18.63 -9.02 25.14
C THR A 268 17.55 -10.04 24.80
N HIS A 269 16.57 -9.69 23.97
CA HIS A 269 15.37 -10.48 23.70
C HIS A 269 14.92 -10.36 22.25
N TYR A 270 14.17 -11.37 21.82
CA TYR A 270 13.23 -11.27 20.72
C TYR A 270 11.84 -11.00 21.28
N LEU A 271 11.13 -10.06 20.67
CA LEU A 271 9.83 -9.55 21.08
C LEU A 271 8.83 -9.68 19.94
N CYS A 272 7.62 -10.11 20.26
CA CYS A 272 6.49 -9.99 19.34
C CYS A 272 6.11 -8.51 19.18
N ALA A 273 5.89 -8.07 17.95
CA ALA A 273 5.49 -6.68 17.69
C ALA A 273 3.98 -6.41 17.87
N SER A 274 3.16 -7.45 18.08
CA SER A 274 1.73 -7.26 18.32
C SER A 274 1.46 -6.87 19.77
N ALA A 275 0.64 -5.83 19.96
CA ALA A 275 0.15 -5.44 21.29
C ALA A 275 -0.71 -6.53 21.96
N GLU A 276 -1.31 -7.42 21.18
CA GLU A 276 -2.16 -8.52 21.66
C GLU A 276 -1.35 -9.77 22.07
N CYS A 277 -0.04 -9.79 21.80
CA CYS A 277 0.82 -10.94 22.08
C CYS A 277 2.07 -10.50 22.85
N SER A 278 2.13 -10.86 24.14
CA SER A 278 3.25 -10.53 25.03
C SER A 278 4.43 -11.51 24.94
N TYR A 279 4.49 -12.32 23.88
CA TYR A 279 5.56 -13.31 23.73
C TYR A 279 6.94 -12.66 23.63
N LYS A 280 7.87 -13.20 24.40
CA LYS A 280 9.29 -12.84 24.32
C LYS A 280 10.17 -14.07 24.52
N ALA A 281 11.31 -14.08 23.85
CA ALA A 281 12.33 -15.10 24.02
C ALA A 281 13.68 -14.44 24.28
N GLU A 282 14.42 -14.93 25.27
CA GLU A 282 15.76 -14.41 25.57
C GLU A 282 16.74 -14.73 24.45
N ARG A 283 17.55 -13.74 24.08
CA ARG A 283 18.62 -13.88 23.07
C ARG A 283 19.78 -14.64 23.69
N CYS A 284 20.38 -15.54 22.91
CA CYS A 284 21.57 -16.26 23.35
C CYS A 284 22.74 -15.28 23.50
N PRO A 285 23.32 -15.12 24.70
CA PRO A 285 24.41 -14.17 24.92
C PRO A 285 25.73 -14.59 24.25
N ALA A 286 25.85 -15.85 23.83
CA ALA A 286 27.08 -16.37 23.21
C ALA A 286 27.12 -16.20 21.68
N CYS A 287 26.00 -16.40 20.98
CA CYS A 287 25.96 -16.32 19.51
C CYS A 287 25.09 -15.20 18.97
N GLU A 288 24.37 -14.47 19.85
CA GLU A 288 23.60 -13.27 19.52
C GLU A 288 22.48 -13.41 18.49
N THR A 289 22.32 -14.60 17.91
CA THR A 289 21.43 -14.93 16.80
C THR A 289 20.45 -16.05 17.14
N GLY A 290 20.77 -16.84 18.17
CA GLY A 290 19.93 -17.91 18.68
C GLY A 290 19.03 -17.42 19.82
N MET A 291 17.95 -18.14 20.07
CA MET A 291 17.08 -17.94 21.24
C MET A 291 17.40 -18.98 22.31
N LEU A 292 17.20 -18.63 23.57
CA LEU A 292 17.19 -19.60 24.66
C LEU A 292 15.80 -20.23 24.77
N LYS A 293 15.73 -21.56 24.64
CA LYS A 293 14.52 -22.34 24.91
C LYS A 293 14.76 -23.27 26.08
N GLN A 294 13.75 -23.40 26.95
CA GLN A 294 13.77 -24.39 28.02
C GLN A 294 13.74 -25.80 27.41
N ARG A 295 14.66 -26.65 27.87
CA ARG A 295 14.82 -28.05 27.54
C ARG A 295 15.02 -28.84 28.84
N PHE A 296 14.82 -30.15 28.78
CA PHE A 296 14.99 -31.03 29.93
C PHE A 296 16.15 -31.98 29.69
N ASN A 297 16.98 -32.19 30.71
CA ASN A 297 18.04 -33.19 30.65
C ASN A 297 17.42 -34.59 30.66
N SER A 298 17.73 -35.42 29.67
CA SER A 298 17.14 -36.76 29.53
C SER A 298 17.39 -37.68 30.74
N LYS A 299 18.50 -37.49 31.48
CA LYS A 299 18.88 -38.31 32.62
C LYS A 299 18.31 -37.77 33.94
N THR A 300 18.45 -36.46 34.17
CA THR A 300 18.11 -35.86 35.46
C THR A 300 16.72 -35.21 35.49
N GLN A 301 16.05 -35.10 34.34
CA GLN A 301 14.78 -34.37 34.15
C GLN A 301 14.82 -32.91 34.63
N GLN A 302 16.01 -32.35 34.89
CA GLN A 302 16.16 -30.96 35.32
C GLN A 302 16.02 -30.01 34.11
N PRO A 303 15.30 -28.89 34.26
CA PRO A 303 15.17 -27.90 33.21
C PRO A 303 16.46 -27.07 33.05
N PHE A 304 16.82 -26.79 31.80
CA PHE A 304 17.90 -25.87 31.44
C PHE A 304 17.49 -25.06 30.21
N LEU A 305 18.06 -23.86 30.07
CA LEU A 305 17.94 -23.04 28.87
C LEU A 305 19.04 -23.45 27.89
N GLY A 306 18.67 -23.79 26.66
CA GLY A 306 19.61 -24.13 25.59
C GLY A 306 19.38 -23.28 24.34
N CYS A 307 20.47 -22.94 23.65
CA CYS A 307 20.42 -22.19 22.40
C CYS A 307 19.70 -22.97 21.28
N THR A 308 18.84 -22.31 20.50
CA THR A 308 18.17 -22.90 19.34
C THR A 308 19.11 -23.27 18.19
N ASN A 309 20.30 -22.67 18.13
CA ASN A 309 21.31 -22.97 17.10
C ASN A 309 22.18 -24.19 17.44
N PHE A 310 21.85 -24.96 18.48
CA PHE A 310 22.58 -26.17 18.87
C PHE A 310 22.68 -27.22 17.76
N SER A 311 21.65 -27.35 16.93
CA SER A 311 21.56 -28.34 15.85
C SER A 311 22.14 -27.86 14.50
N LYS A 312 22.65 -26.62 14.43
CA LYS A 312 23.28 -26.10 13.22
C LYS A 312 24.70 -26.65 13.06
N SER A 313 25.27 -26.47 11.87
CA SER A 313 26.62 -26.94 11.51
C SER A 313 27.59 -25.77 11.32
N GLY A 314 28.89 -26.04 11.48
CA GLY A 314 29.95 -25.06 11.28
C GLY A 314 29.87 -23.87 12.25
N ASN A 315 30.19 -22.67 11.76
CA ASN A 315 30.25 -21.44 12.55
C ASN A 315 28.89 -20.97 13.09
N GLU A 316 27.78 -21.54 12.62
CA GLU A 316 26.45 -21.21 13.13
C GLU A 316 26.03 -22.06 14.34
N LYS A 317 26.79 -23.12 14.67
CA LYS A 317 26.49 -24.01 15.80
C LYS A 317 26.78 -23.30 17.13
N CYS A 318 25.81 -23.32 18.04
CA CYS A 318 25.99 -22.74 19.38
C CYS A 318 25.58 -23.73 20.48
N THR A 319 26.51 -24.08 21.36
CA THR A 319 26.32 -25.03 22.47
C THR A 319 26.01 -24.37 23.81
N PHE A 320 25.74 -23.07 23.81
CA PHE A 320 25.44 -22.33 25.03
C PHE A 320 24.23 -22.91 25.77
N THR A 321 24.40 -23.14 27.06
CA THR A 321 23.35 -23.55 27.99
C THR A 321 23.46 -22.81 29.31
N ARG A 322 22.34 -22.60 30.00
CA ARG A 322 22.27 -21.99 31.33
C ARG A 322 21.25 -22.73 32.17
N LYS A 323 21.55 -22.98 33.45
CA LYS A 323 20.58 -23.58 34.38
C LYS A 323 19.40 -22.61 34.57
N VAL A 324 18.18 -23.14 34.65
CA VAL A 324 17.02 -22.33 35.03
C VAL A 324 17.14 -22.04 36.52
N VAL A 325 17.39 -20.79 36.89
CA VAL A 325 17.33 -20.36 38.29
C VAL A 325 15.85 -20.18 38.63
N SER A 326 15.29 -21.08 39.43
CA SER A 326 13.95 -20.89 39.99
C SER A 326 14.00 -19.68 40.91
N VAL A 327 13.39 -18.56 40.48
CA VAL A 327 13.13 -17.44 41.40
C VAL A 327 12.09 -17.94 42.39
N ASN A 328 12.54 -18.25 43.62
CA ASN A 328 11.61 -18.51 44.72
C ASN A 328 10.73 -17.26 44.87
N ARG A 329 9.41 -17.43 44.68
CA ARG A 329 8.39 -16.40 44.93
C ARG A 329 8.30 -15.99 46.42
N ASP A 330 9.07 -16.60 47.30
CA ASP A 330 9.01 -16.40 48.76
C ASP A 330 9.90 -15.27 49.32
N LYS A 331 10.46 -14.38 48.48
CA LYS A 331 11.21 -13.20 48.95
C LYS A 331 10.68 -11.85 48.42
N ALA A 332 9.41 -11.79 48.03
CA ALA A 332 8.73 -10.52 47.76
C ALA A 332 7.99 -9.93 48.99
N ASN A 333 8.03 -10.62 50.14
CA ASN A 333 7.50 -10.11 51.42
C ASN A 333 8.61 -10.10 52.48
N LEU A 334 9.66 -9.31 52.27
CA LEU A 334 10.57 -8.80 53.31
C LEU A 334 11.66 -7.96 52.63
N LEU A 335 11.29 -6.72 52.28
CA LEU A 335 12.03 -5.46 52.55
C LEU A 335 11.28 -4.29 51.92
#